data_AF-A0A958Z893-F1
#
_entry.id   AF-A0A958Z893-F1
#
_cell.length_a   1.000
_cell.length_b   1.000
_cell.length_c   1.000
_cell.angle_alpha   90.00
_cell.angle_beta   90.00
_cell.angle_gamma   90.00
#
_symmetry.space_group_name_H-M   'P 1'
#
loop_
_entity.id
_entity.type
_entity.pdbx_description
1 polymer ?
#
loop_
_entity_poly.entity_id
_entity_poly.type
_entity_poly.pdbx_seq_one_letter_code
_entity_poly.pdbx_strand_id
1 'polypeptide(L)'
;AKVVTLEDIYAEFGCNVQDIGAIRNLVKYIYDNASTPDNRIKYLCMFGDASFDYKDRISNNTNIVPSWHSYSSFNLTNAFISDDF
;
A
#
# COMPACT_ATOMS: atom_id res chain seq x y z
N ALA A 1 7.24 16.65 6.79
CA ALA A 1 6.72 15.36 6.30
C ALA A 1 7.29 14.25 7.18
N LYS A 2 6.53 13.21 7.51
CA LYS A 2 7.00 12.05 8.29
C LYS A 2 7.08 10.84 7.35
N VAL A 3 8.23 10.15 7.36
CA VAL A 3 8.47 8.94 6.58
C VAL A 3 8.35 7.74 7.53
N VAL A 4 7.73 6.66 7.06
CA VAL A 4 7.57 5.39 7.78
C VAL A 4 7.93 4.27 6.82
N THR A 5 8.65 3.25 7.31
CA THR A 5 9.03 2.08 6.49
C THR A 5 7.87 1.10 6.38
N LEU A 6 7.83 0.30 5.31
CA LEU A 6 6.78 -0.71 5.15
C LEU A 6 6.92 -1.84 6.17
N GLU A 7 8.15 -2.19 6.53
CA GLU A 7 8.48 -3.18 7.54
C GLU A 7 7.86 -2.83 8.90
N ASP A 8 7.99 -1.56 9.35
CA ASP A 8 7.38 -1.09 10.59
C ASP A 8 5.85 -1.17 10.53
N ILE A 9 5.26 -0.84 9.39
CA ILE A 9 3.81 -0.87 9.20
C ILE A 9 3.28 -2.30 9.26
N TYR A 10 3.95 -3.23 8.59
CA TYR A 10 3.55 -4.65 8.60
C TYR A 10 3.74 -5.28 9.97
N ALA A 11 4.79 -4.92 10.71
CA ALA A 11 4.98 -5.39 12.07
C ALA A 11 3.80 -5.00 12.99
N GLU A 12 3.35 -3.74 12.91
CA GLU A 12 2.37 -3.18 13.84
C GLU A 12 0.91 -3.41 13.40
N PHE A 13 0.61 -3.31 12.10
CA PHE A 13 -0.76 -3.35 11.55
C PHE A 13 -1.06 -4.59 10.69
N GLY A 14 -0.07 -5.43 10.42
CA GLY A 14 -0.15 -6.55 9.47
C GLY A 14 0.44 -7.87 9.94
N CYS A 15 0.79 -8.01 11.22
CA CYS A 15 1.41 -9.23 11.78
C CYS A 15 2.65 -9.71 11.01
N ASN A 16 3.51 -8.78 10.54
CA ASN A 16 4.68 -9.02 9.70
C ASN A 16 4.37 -9.61 8.30
N VAL A 17 3.15 -9.46 7.81
CA VAL A 17 2.75 -9.87 6.46
C VAL A 17 2.61 -8.64 5.57
N GLN A 18 3.12 -8.74 4.33
CA GLN A 18 2.90 -7.73 3.30
C GLN A 18 1.41 -7.69 2.94
N ASP A 19 0.68 -6.76 3.52
CA ASP A 19 -0.75 -6.56 3.31
C ASP A 19 -1.06 -5.08 3.16
N ILE A 20 -1.71 -4.71 2.06
CA ILE A 20 -2.19 -3.36 1.80
C ILE A 20 -3.22 -2.91 2.87
N GLY A 21 -3.94 -3.86 3.48
CA GLY A 21 -4.79 -3.62 4.64
C GLY A 21 -4.03 -3.04 5.84
N ALA A 22 -2.77 -3.41 6.05
CA ALA A 22 -1.94 -2.85 7.12
C ALA A 22 -1.65 -1.36 6.89
N ILE A 23 -1.32 -0.98 5.64
CA ILE A 23 -1.10 0.41 5.24
C ILE A 23 -2.39 1.22 5.43
N ARG A 24 -3.53 0.71 4.94
CA ARG A 24 -4.84 1.34 5.13
C ARG A 24 -5.17 1.54 6.62
N ASN A 25 -4.91 0.53 7.45
CA ASN A 25 -5.19 0.59 8.88
C ASN A 25 -4.31 1.62 9.60
N LEU A 26 -3.03 1.75 9.24
CA LEU A 26 -2.16 2.83 9.73
C LEU A 26 -2.71 4.20 9.36
N VAL A 27 -3.05 4.41 8.08
CA VAL A 27 -3.55 5.70 7.59
C VAL A 27 -4.83 6.09 8.31
N LYS A 28 -5.75 5.12 8.47
CA LYS A 28 -6.97 5.32 9.26
C LYS A 28 -6.67 5.64 10.73
N TYR A 29 -5.74 4.92 11.35
CA TYR A 29 -5.32 5.20 12.72
C TYR A 29 -4.78 6.63 12.88
N ILE A 30 -3.90 7.07 11.98
CA ILE A 30 -3.36 8.44 11.98
C ILE A 30 -4.48 9.48 11.78
N TYR A 31 -5.41 9.22 10.85
CA TYR A 31 -6.52 10.12 10.56
C TYR A 31 -7.48 10.27 11.75
N ASP A 32 -7.85 9.14 12.38
CA ASP A 32 -8.79 9.11 13.50
C ASP A 32 -8.18 9.68 14.80
N ASN A 33 -6.86 9.55 14.98
CA ASN A 33 -6.13 10.05 16.17
C ASN A 33 -5.52 11.45 15.96
N ALA A 34 -5.94 12.18 14.94
CA ALA A 34 -5.52 13.56 14.77
C ALA A 34 -5.96 14.41 15.98
N SER A 35 -5.04 15.23 16.53
CA SER A 35 -5.31 16.05 17.72
C SER A 35 -6.47 17.04 17.52
N THR A 36 -6.67 17.47 16.27
CA THR A 36 -7.77 18.32 15.82
C THR A 36 -8.19 17.90 14.40
N PRO A 37 -9.42 18.21 13.97
CA PRO A 37 -9.85 17.93 12.59
C PRO A 37 -8.94 18.57 11.52
N ASP A 38 -8.38 19.75 11.79
CA ASP A 38 -7.49 20.45 10.87
C ASP A 38 -6.13 19.75 10.67
N ASN A 39 -5.71 18.95 11.65
CA ASN A 39 -4.46 18.19 11.63
C ASN A 39 -4.59 16.81 10.97
N ARG A 40 -5.77 16.47 10.45
CA ARG A 40 -5.97 15.19 9.74
C ARG A 40 -5.07 15.11 8.52
N ILE A 41 -4.53 13.90 8.30
CA ILE A 41 -3.77 13.60 7.09
C ILE A 41 -4.64 13.80 5.86
N LYS A 42 -4.11 14.53 4.86
CA LYS A 42 -4.81 14.83 3.60
C LYS A 42 -4.17 14.18 2.38
N TYR A 43 -2.88 13.90 2.47
CA TYR A 43 -2.08 13.37 1.37
C TYR A 43 -1.21 12.25 1.89
N LEU A 44 -1.15 11.17 1.12
CA LEU A 44 -0.25 10.05 1.31
C LEU A 44 0.62 9.95 0.06
N CYS A 45 1.92 9.73 0.26
CA CYS A 45 2.84 9.42 -0.83
C CYS A 45 3.35 8.01 -0.59
N MET A 46 3.04 7.11 -1.51
CA MET A 46 3.59 5.76 -1.54
C MET A 46 4.82 5.80 -2.46
N PHE A 47 5.99 5.49 -1.91
CA PHE A 47 7.26 5.64 -2.62
C PHE A 47 7.90 4.27 -2.84
N GLY A 48 7.88 3.82 -4.09
CA GLY A 48 8.46 2.56 -4.52
C GLY A 48 7.81 2.10 -5.82
N ASP A 49 8.31 0.98 -6.34
CA ASP A 49 7.77 0.34 -7.53
C ASP A 49 6.73 -0.71 -7.14
N ALA A 50 5.83 -1.00 -8.08
CA ALA A 50 4.84 -2.06 -7.95
C ALA A 50 5.15 -3.17 -8.95
N SER A 51 4.75 -4.39 -8.63
CA SER A 51 5.00 -5.55 -9.48
C SER A 51 3.71 -6.33 -9.71
N PHE A 52 3.61 -6.93 -10.89
CA PHE A 52 2.61 -7.96 -11.15
C PHE A 52 2.93 -9.27 -10.41
N ASP A 53 4.18 -9.47 -9.99
CA ASP A 53 4.65 -10.68 -9.32
C ASP A 53 4.66 -10.53 -7.79
N TYR A 54 3.46 -10.62 -7.21
CA TYR A 54 3.26 -10.56 -5.76
C TYR A 54 3.91 -11.70 -4.96
N LYS A 55 4.26 -12.80 -5.62
CA LYS A 55 4.74 -14.02 -4.96
C LYS A 55 6.23 -14.25 -5.15
N ASP A 56 6.94 -13.26 -5.70
CA ASP A 56 8.37 -13.29 -5.88
C ASP A 56 8.86 -14.55 -6.62
N ARG A 57 8.24 -14.83 -7.76
CA ARG A 57 8.47 -16.01 -8.60
C ARG A 57 9.54 -15.78 -9.66
N ILE A 58 9.77 -14.53 -10.06
CA ILE A 58 10.71 -14.12 -11.11
C ILE A 58 11.84 -13.32 -10.46
N SER A 59 13.07 -13.51 -10.96
CA SER A 59 14.24 -12.76 -10.50
C SER A 59 14.10 -11.25 -10.73
N ASN A 60 14.68 -10.44 -9.84
CA ASN A 60 14.64 -8.97 -9.87
C ASN A 60 13.23 -8.39 -9.71
N ASN A 61 12.44 -8.95 -8.78
CA ASN A 61 11.13 -8.45 -8.47
C ASN A 61 11.20 -7.04 -7.84
N THR A 62 10.27 -6.18 -8.23
CA THR A 62 10.16 -4.80 -7.76
C THR A 62 8.88 -4.57 -6.96
N ASN A 63 8.33 -5.62 -6.32
CA ASN A 63 7.13 -5.56 -5.48
C ASN A 63 7.37 -4.86 -4.13
N ILE A 64 7.77 -3.59 -4.16
CA ILE A 64 8.07 -2.80 -2.96
C ILE A 64 6.76 -2.31 -2.36
N VAL A 65 5.97 -1.59 -3.15
CA VAL A 65 4.69 -1.03 -2.74
C VAL A 65 3.56 -1.87 -3.35
N PRO A 66 2.67 -2.46 -2.54
CA PRO A 66 1.56 -3.23 -3.07
C PRO A 66 0.58 -2.33 -3.84
N SER A 67 0.19 -2.75 -5.04
CA SER A 67 -0.84 -2.14 -5.88
C SER A 67 -2.03 -3.07 -6.12
N TRP A 68 -3.24 -2.53 -6.20
CA TRP A 68 -4.42 -3.30 -6.59
C TRP A 68 -4.46 -3.53 -8.11
N HIS A 69 -4.88 -4.73 -8.51
CA HIS A 69 -5.07 -5.10 -9.92
C HIS A 69 -6.55 -5.25 -10.24
N SER A 70 -6.98 -4.76 -11.40
CA SER A 70 -8.37 -4.94 -11.84
C SER A 70 -8.76 -6.41 -11.92
N TYR A 71 -10.03 -6.73 -11.62
CA TYR A 71 -10.54 -8.10 -11.71
C TYR A 71 -10.38 -8.69 -13.12
N SER A 72 -10.44 -7.84 -14.15
CA SER A 72 -10.20 -8.20 -15.55
C SER A 72 -8.71 -8.20 -15.91
N SER A 73 -7.83 -8.63 -14.98
CA SER A 73 -6.36 -8.54 -15.12
C SER A 73 -5.79 -9.31 -16.32
N PHE A 74 -6.49 -10.32 -16.83
CA PHE A 74 -6.11 -11.07 -18.04
C PHE A 74 -6.58 -10.44 -19.35
N ASN A 75 -7.34 -9.34 -19.31
CA ASN A 75 -7.85 -8.67 -20.51
C ASN A 75 -6.92 -7.51 -20.91
N LEU A 76 -6.32 -7.59 -22.10
CA LEU A 76 -5.36 -6.59 -22.56
C LEU A 76 -5.92 -5.15 -22.63
N THR A 77 -7.22 -5.00 -22.91
CA THR A 77 -7.87 -3.69 -23.08
C THR A 77 -8.40 -3.13 -21.76
N ASN A 78 -8.80 -4.00 -20.83
CA ASN A 78 -9.48 -3.61 -19.58
C ASN A 78 -8.65 -3.85 -18.31
N ALA A 79 -7.43 -4.39 -18.43
CA ALA A 79 -6.51 -4.55 -17.32
C ALA A 79 -5.91 -3.19 -16.93
N PHE A 80 -5.96 -2.87 -15.64
CA PHE A 80 -5.30 -1.70 -15.09
C PHE A 80 -4.82 -1.98 -13.67
N ILE A 81 -3.91 -1.13 -13.21
CA ILE A 81 -3.32 -1.16 -11.87
C ILE A 81 -3.70 0.15 -11.19
N SER A 82 -4.03 0.09 -9.91
CA SER A 82 -4.36 1.27 -9.11
C SER A 82 -3.82 1.13 -7.69
N ASP A 83 -3.53 2.27 -7.08
CA ASP A 83 -3.29 2.41 -5.64
C ASP A 83 -4.59 2.54 -4.84
N ASP A 84 -5.75 2.61 -5.51
CA ASP A 84 -7.08 2.68 -4.90
C ASP A 84 -7.53 1.28 -4.43
N PHE A 85 -7.57 1.08 -3.11
CA PHE A 85 -7.93 -0.17 -2.43
C PHE A 85 -8.75 0.06 -1.14
#